data_AF-M6HMA2-F1
#
_entry.id   AF-M6HMA2-F1
#
_cell.length_a   1.000
_cell.length_b   1.000
_cell.length_c   1.000
_cell.angle_alpha   90.00
_cell.angle_beta   90.00
_cell.angle_gamma   90.00
#
_symmetry.space_group_name_H-M   'P 1'
#
loop_
_entity.id
_entity.type
_entity.pdbx_description
1 polymer ?
#
loop_
_entity_poly.entity_id
_entity_poly.type
_entity_poly.pdbx_seq_one_letter_code
_entity_poly.pdbx_strand_id
1 'polypeptide(L)'
;MNILNKIESLGYKLPPPPQAIAAYIPANRSGNLVFTSGQLPLKEGQLILSGKLGEDLSIEDVKEATIQASLNAIAAASAVCGDPDKIIKVIKVGVFVASSPNFSEHHLVANHSSNFFFPCLEKRDVMHVLQWAFLLFL
;
A
#
# COMPACT_ATOMS: atom_id res chain seq x y z
N MET A 1 -6.35 8.87 18.60
CA MET A 1 -5.31 7.88 18.24
C MET A 1 -4.57 8.37 17.01
N ASN A 2 -3.24 8.26 17.03
CA ASN A 2 -2.39 8.50 15.86
C ASN A 2 -2.48 7.30 14.89
N ILE A 3 -1.94 7.47 13.68
CA ILE A 3 -1.96 6.42 12.65
C ILE A 3 -1.20 5.17 13.09
N LEU A 4 -0.10 5.31 13.83
CA LEU A 4 0.71 4.19 14.30
C LEU A 4 -0.08 3.27 15.24
N ASN A 5 -0.79 3.83 16.23
CA ASN A 5 -1.62 3.04 17.15
C ASN A 5 -2.77 2.34 16.40
N LYS A 6 -3.30 2.95 15.34
CA LYS A 6 -4.34 2.32 14.52
C LYS A 6 -3.77 1.14 13.73
N ILE A 7 -2.60 1.29 13.12
CA ILE A 7 -1.89 0.20 12.44
C ILE A 7 -1.58 -0.94 13.43
N GLU A 8 -1.11 -0.62 14.64
CA GLU A 8 -0.85 -1.62 15.70
C GLU A 8 -2.12 -2.33 16.18
N SER A 9 -3.25 -1.62 16.27
CA SER A 9 -4.53 -2.23 16.64
C SER A 9 -5.05 -3.25 15.62
N LEU A 10 -4.58 -3.15 14.37
CA LEU A 10 -4.86 -4.12 13.30
C LEU A 10 -3.84 -5.28 13.29
N GLY A 11 -2.87 -5.29 14.20
CA GLY A 11 -1.83 -6.32 14.30
C GLY A 11 -0.59 -6.06 13.44
N TYR A 12 -0.45 -4.86 12.86
CA TYR A 12 0.65 -4.52 11.96
C TYR A 12 1.60 -3.51 12.59
N LYS A 13 2.77 -3.33 11.97
CA LYS A 13 3.72 -2.26 12.30
C LYS A 13 4.09 -1.53 11.02
N LEU A 14 4.22 -0.20 11.11
CA LEU A 14 4.68 0.59 9.98
C LEU A 14 6.17 0.29 9.74
N PRO A 15 6.57 -0.18 8.55
CA PRO A 15 7.97 -0.41 8.23
C PRO A 15 8.72 0.93 8.11
N PRO A 16 10.06 0.92 8.21
CA PRO A 16 10.84 2.08 7.81
C PRO A 16 10.56 2.40 6.33
N PRO A 17 10.65 3.67 5.92
CA PRO A 17 10.52 4.03 4.51
C PRO A 17 11.47 3.20 3.63
N PRO A 18 11.00 2.71 2.47
CA PRO A 18 11.86 1.97 1.56
C PRO A 18 13.05 2.85 1.14
N GLN A 19 14.26 2.29 1.19
CA GLN A 19 15.42 2.93 0.56
C GLN A 19 15.17 3.00 -0.95
N ALA A 20 15.49 4.13 -1.58
CA ALA A 20 15.36 4.26 -3.02
C ALA A 20 16.30 3.26 -3.70
N ILE A 21 15.73 2.27 -4.38
CA ILE A 21 16.49 1.31 -5.19
C ILE A 21 16.60 1.94 -6.59
N ALA A 22 17.73 2.56 -6.91
CA ALA A 22 18.02 3.24 -8.19
C ALA A 22 17.30 4.60 -8.42
N ALA A 23 17.04 4.95 -9.69
CA ALA A 23 16.65 6.29 -10.14
C ALA A 23 15.16 6.64 -9.92
N TYR A 24 14.36 5.77 -9.31
CA TYR A 24 12.94 6.05 -9.06
C TYR A 24 12.71 6.53 -7.61
N ILE A 25 11.87 7.55 -7.47
CA ILE A 25 11.53 8.15 -6.19
C ILE A 25 10.33 7.39 -5.60
N PRO A 26 10.39 6.84 -4.38
CA PRO A 26 9.30 6.06 -3.79
C PRO A 26 7.99 6.84 -3.63
N ALA A 27 8.07 8.14 -3.36
CA ALA A 27 6.94 9.05 -3.37
C ALA A 27 7.40 10.50 -3.62
N ASN A 28 6.53 11.32 -4.22
CA ASN A 28 6.82 12.74 -4.46
C ASN A 28 5.61 13.62 -4.13
N ARG A 29 5.86 14.91 -3.85
CA ARG A 29 4.85 15.88 -3.46
C ARG A 29 4.56 16.87 -4.57
N SER A 30 3.29 17.12 -4.82
CA SER A 30 2.82 18.26 -5.61
C SER A 30 1.74 19.00 -4.81
N GLY A 31 2.08 20.19 -4.30
CA GLY A 31 1.21 20.94 -3.38
C GLY A 31 0.88 20.14 -2.12
N ASN A 32 -0.40 19.85 -1.90
CA ASN A 32 -0.92 19.05 -0.80
C ASN A 32 -1.17 17.57 -1.17
N LEU A 33 -0.71 17.13 -2.34
CA LEU A 33 -0.83 15.74 -2.79
C LEU A 33 0.51 15.04 -2.65
N VAL A 34 0.50 13.83 -2.10
CA VAL A 34 1.63 12.91 -2.13
C VAL A 34 1.28 11.74 -3.05
N PHE A 35 2.11 11.53 -4.06
CA PHE A 35 1.98 10.46 -5.03
C PHE A 35 3.03 9.41 -4.70
N THR A 36 2.60 8.17 -4.42
CA THR A 36 3.56 7.07 -4.29
C THR A 36 3.79 6.44 -5.66
N SER A 37 5.02 6.00 -5.89
CA SER A 37 5.32 5.04 -6.95
C SER A 37 4.68 3.68 -6.63
N GLY A 38 4.85 2.71 -7.54
CA GLY A 38 4.51 1.31 -7.34
C GLY A 38 5.04 0.77 -6.01
N GLN A 39 4.16 0.28 -5.14
CA GLN A 39 4.54 -0.36 -3.88
C GLN A 39 4.33 -1.87 -3.96
N LEU A 40 5.42 -2.61 -3.84
CA LEU A 40 5.45 -4.07 -3.81
C LEU A 40 5.24 -4.58 -2.37
N PRO A 41 4.83 -5.85 -2.18
CA PRO A 41 4.72 -6.49 -0.87
C PRO A 41 6.11 -6.89 -0.35
N LEU A 42 7.02 -5.91 -0.22
CA LEU A 42 8.34 -6.11 0.35
C LEU A 42 8.27 -6.05 1.88
N LYS A 43 8.89 -7.02 2.54
CA LYS A 43 9.15 -7.01 3.98
C LYS A 43 10.63 -7.30 4.18
N GLU A 44 11.31 -6.44 4.94
CA GLU A 44 12.76 -6.57 5.17
C GLU A 44 13.57 -6.66 3.86
N GLY A 45 13.12 -5.94 2.82
CA GLY A 45 13.77 -5.90 1.51
C GLY A 45 13.48 -7.10 0.60
N GLN A 46 12.67 -8.07 1.04
CA GLN A 46 12.33 -9.26 0.27
C GLN A 46 10.85 -9.30 -0.08
N LEU A 47 10.54 -9.81 -1.27
CA LEU A 47 9.16 -10.01 -1.71
C LEU A 47 8.54 -11.18 -0.93
N ILE A 48 7.46 -10.94 -0.20
CA ILE A 48 6.85 -11.99 0.64
C ILE A 48 5.90 -12.92 -0.13
N LEU A 49 5.51 -12.54 -1.34
CA LEU A 49 4.63 -13.32 -2.19
C LEU A 49 4.85 -12.98 -3.66
N SER A 50 4.91 -14.02 -4.51
CA SER A 50 4.96 -13.93 -5.97
C SER A 50 4.07 -15.03 -6.56
N GLY A 51 3.53 -14.80 -7.75
CA GLY A 51 2.61 -15.71 -8.44
C GLY A 51 1.39 -14.99 -9.01
N LYS A 52 0.51 -15.73 -9.67
CA LYS A 52 -0.71 -15.19 -10.30
C LYS A 52 -1.99 -15.67 -9.62
N LEU A 53 -2.92 -14.76 -9.39
CA LEU A 53 -4.27 -15.12 -8.95
C LEU A 53 -5.03 -15.90 -10.00
N GLY A 54 -5.71 -16.96 -9.57
CA GLY A 54 -6.43 -17.86 -10.47
C GLY A 54 -5.52 -18.80 -11.28
N GLU A 55 -4.24 -18.88 -10.92
CA GLU A 55 -3.26 -19.89 -11.36
C GLU A 55 -2.56 -20.48 -10.13
N ASP A 56 -1.69 -19.70 -9.49
CA ASP A 56 -0.86 -20.14 -8.36
C ASP A 56 -1.44 -19.74 -7.00
N LEU A 57 -2.24 -18.67 -6.98
CA LEU A 57 -2.68 -17.99 -5.76
C LEU A 57 -4.21 -17.86 -5.69
N SER A 58 -4.73 -17.93 -4.46
CA SER A 58 -6.10 -17.56 -4.10
C SER A 58 -6.17 -16.13 -3.54
N ILE A 59 -7.38 -15.61 -3.38
CA ILE A 59 -7.62 -14.26 -2.83
C ILE A 59 -7.12 -14.20 -1.38
N GLU A 60 -7.31 -15.28 -0.63
CA GLU A 60 -6.87 -15.41 0.75
C GLU A 60 -5.34 -15.32 0.87
N ASP A 61 -4.61 -15.92 -0.07
CA ASP A 61 -3.14 -15.92 -0.08
C ASP A 61 -2.57 -14.49 -0.23
N VAL A 62 -3.25 -13.63 -0.99
CA VAL A 62 -2.75 -12.29 -1.31
C VAL A 62 -3.10 -11.23 -0.26
N LYS A 63 -3.87 -11.57 0.77
CA LYS A 63 -4.30 -10.60 1.80
C LYS A 63 -3.11 -9.93 2.49
N GLU A 64 -2.21 -10.73 3.05
CA GLU A 64 -1.04 -10.20 3.79
C GLU A 64 -0.07 -9.46 2.87
N ALA A 65 0.12 -9.93 1.65
CA ALA A 65 0.89 -9.24 0.63
C ALA A 65 0.29 -7.86 0.31
N THR A 66 -1.02 -7.80 0.11
CA THR A 66 -1.73 -6.54 -0.18
C THR A 66 -1.63 -5.54 0.97
N ILE A 67 -1.72 -6.02 2.21
CA ILE A 67 -1.54 -5.19 3.40
C ILE A 67 -0.08 -4.72 3.52
N GLN A 68 0.90 -5.58 3.25
CA GLN A 68 2.32 -5.19 3.25
C GLN A 68 2.62 -4.11 2.20
N ALA A 69 2.07 -4.23 0.98
CA ALA A 69 2.19 -3.20 -0.04
C ALA A 69 1.54 -1.87 0.40
N SER A 70 0.41 -1.95 1.11
CA SER A 70 -0.26 -0.79 1.69
C SER A 70 0.55 -0.11 2.81
N LEU A 71 1.19 -0.89 3.68
CA LEU A 71 2.12 -0.40 4.69
C LEU A 71 3.33 0.31 4.06
N ASN A 72 3.90 -0.28 3.00
CA ASN A 72 4.99 0.32 2.25
C ASN A 72 4.59 1.65 1.61
N ALA A 73 3.34 1.77 1.14
CA ALA A 73 2.81 3.04 0.64
C ALA A 73 2.71 4.12 1.72
N ILE A 74 2.21 3.77 2.91
CA ILE A 74 2.20 4.71 4.04
C ILE A 74 3.63 5.12 4.38
N ALA A 75 4.57 4.17 4.46
CA ALA A 75 5.97 4.46 4.79
C ALA A 75 6.63 5.39 3.76
N ALA A 76 6.43 5.14 2.46
CA ALA A 76 6.93 5.99 1.38
C ALA A 76 6.32 7.41 1.43
N ALA A 77 5.00 7.52 1.61
CA ALA A 77 4.36 8.82 1.75
C ALA A 77 4.80 9.56 3.01
N SER A 78 5.03 8.84 4.11
CA SER A 78 5.48 9.39 5.39
C SER A 78 6.87 10.02 5.28
N ALA A 79 7.77 9.42 4.49
CA ALA A 79 9.10 10.01 4.24
C ALA A 79 9.00 11.39 3.57
N VAL A 80 8.05 11.58 2.67
CA VAL A 80 7.80 12.87 2.00
C VAL A 80 7.14 13.88 2.95
N CYS A 81 6.25 13.41 3.82
CA CYS A 81 5.58 14.24 4.82
C CYS A 81 6.48 14.60 6.03
N GLY A 82 7.50 13.78 6.29
CA GLY A 82 8.34 13.80 7.49
C GLY A 82 7.69 13.16 8.72
N ASP A 83 6.41 12.79 8.66
CA ASP A 83 5.65 12.18 9.75
C ASP A 83 4.43 11.43 9.18
N PRO A 84 4.18 10.16 9.56
CA PRO A 84 2.99 9.43 9.13
C PRO A 84 1.67 10.07 9.57
N ASP A 85 1.62 10.80 10.71
CA ASP A 85 0.39 11.46 11.20
C ASP A 85 -0.04 12.65 10.35
N LYS A 86 0.84 13.15 9.47
CA LYS A 86 0.50 14.17 8.48
C LYS A 86 -0.28 13.60 7.30
N ILE A 87 -0.30 12.28 7.14
CA ILE A 87 -1.18 11.63 6.17
C ILE A 87 -2.58 11.58 6.76
N ILE A 88 -3.53 12.29 6.14
CA ILE A 88 -4.86 12.48 6.71
C ILE A 88 -5.98 11.88 5.87
N LYS A 89 -5.74 11.54 4.60
CA LYS A 89 -6.72 10.86 3.74
C LYS A 89 -6.05 10.16 2.55
N VAL A 90 -6.65 9.05 2.12
CA VAL A 90 -6.38 8.43 0.81
C VAL A 90 -7.44 8.90 -0.18
N ILE A 91 -7.05 9.52 -1.31
CA ILE A 91 -8.02 9.93 -2.35
C ILE A 91 -8.33 8.76 -3.27
N LYS A 92 -7.29 8.05 -3.70
CA LYS A 92 -7.44 6.94 -4.63
C LYS A 92 -6.35 5.90 -4.38
N VAL A 93 -6.78 4.66 -4.52
CA VAL A 93 -5.94 3.48 -4.48
C VAL A 93 -6.06 2.81 -5.85
N GLY A 94 -4.95 2.71 -6.57
CA GLY A 94 -4.83 1.80 -7.69
C GLY A 94 -4.21 0.50 -7.21
N VAL A 95 -4.89 -0.62 -7.46
CA VAL A 95 -4.38 -1.97 -7.18
C VAL A 95 -4.28 -2.70 -8.50
N PHE A 96 -3.06 -2.94 -8.96
CA PHE A 96 -2.78 -3.79 -10.11
C PHE A 96 -2.52 -5.18 -9.58
N VAL A 97 -3.03 -6.20 -10.24
CA VAL A 97 -3.06 -7.57 -9.75
C VAL A 97 -2.57 -8.49 -10.87
N ALA A 98 -1.52 -9.26 -10.61
CA ALA A 98 -1.11 -10.34 -11.49
C ALA A 98 -2.15 -11.47 -11.39
N SER A 99 -2.83 -11.76 -12.49
CA SER A 99 -3.89 -12.77 -12.51
C SER A 99 -3.94 -13.50 -13.83
N SER A 100 -4.56 -14.69 -13.81
CA SER A 100 -4.91 -15.41 -15.02
C SER A 100 -5.99 -14.65 -15.83
N PRO A 101 -6.12 -14.90 -17.13
CA PRO A 101 -7.14 -14.25 -17.97
C PRO A 101 -8.58 -14.49 -17.54
N ASN A 102 -8.82 -15.57 -16.78
CA ASN A 102 -10.15 -15.98 -16.35
C ASN A 102 -10.51 -15.44 -14.95
N PHE A 103 -9.56 -14.84 -14.24
CA PHE A 103 -9.82 -14.25 -12.93
C PHE A 103 -10.46 -12.87 -13.11
N SER A 104 -11.57 -12.62 -12.41
CA SER A 104 -12.38 -11.38 -12.53
C SER A 104 -12.71 -10.74 -11.16
N GLU A 105 -12.18 -11.29 -10.08
CA GLU A 105 -12.49 -10.86 -8.71
C GLU A 105 -11.44 -9.88 -8.15
N HIS A 106 -10.78 -9.09 -9.01
CA HIS A 106 -9.73 -8.14 -8.60
C HIS A 106 -10.18 -7.11 -7.55
N HIS A 107 -11.48 -6.81 -7.53
CA HIS A 107 -12.09 -5.94 -6.54
C HIS A 107 -11.94 -6.48 -5.11
N LEU A 108 -11.93 -7.80 -4.90
CA LEU A 108 -11.72 -8.41 -3.58
C LEU A 108 -10.29 -8.19 -3.08
N VAL A 109 -9.30 -8.23 -3.98
CA VAL A 109 -7.91 -7.87 -3.65
C VAL A 109 -7.83 -6.41 -3.24
N ALA A 110 -8.45 -5.51 -4.01
CA ALA A 110 -8.48 -4.08 -3.70
C ALA A 110 -9.19 -3.76 -2.37
N ASN A 111 -10.15 -4.59 -1.97
CA ASN A 111 -10.82 -4.46 -0.68
C ASN A 111 -9.86 -4.70 0.50
N HIS A 112 -8.84 -5.57 0.38
CA HIS A 112 -7.85 -5.73 1.44
C HIS A 112 -7.10 -4.43 1.74
N SER A 113 -6.65 -3.71 0.71
CA SER A 113 -6.05 -2.38 0.87
C SER A 113 -7.03 -1.38 1.46
N SER A 114 -8.25 -1.33 0.93
CA SER A 114 -9.27 -0.35 1.37
C SER A 114 -9.68 -0.55 2.83
N ASN A 115 -9.91 -1.81 3.23
CA ASN A 115 -10.24 -2.19 4.59
C ASN A 115 -9.09 -1.96 5.58
N PHE A 116 -7.83 -1.98 5.10
CA PHE A 116 -6.68 -1.59 5.90
C PHE A 116 -6.57 -0.06 6.05
N PHE A 117 -6.70 0.70 4.96
CA PHE A 117 -6.56 2.16 5.00
C PHE A 117 -7.67 2.85 5.76
N PHE A 118 -8.92 2.39 5.62
CA PHE A 118 -10.10 3.02 6.19
C PHE A 118 -9.96 3.29 7.70
N PRO A 119 -9.73 2.29 8.57
CA PRO A 119 -9.55 2.53 10.01
C PRO A 119 -8.29 3.37 10.32
N CYS A 120 -7.22 3.25 9.53
CA CYS A 120 -5.96 3.96 9.75
C CYS A 120 -6.06 5.48 9.49
N LEU A 121 -6.75 5.88 8.43
CA LEU A 121 -6.65 7.22 7.83
C LEU A 121 -7.96 8.01 7.84
N GLU A 122 -8.95 7.59 8.64
CA GLU A 122 -10.20 8.34 8.79
C GLU A 122 -9.99 9.63 9.62
N LYS A 123 -9.64 10.73 8.94
CA LYS A 123 -9.82 12.11 9.42
C LYS A 123 -10.55 12.93 8.34
N ARG A 124 -11.42 13.86 8.76
CA ARG A 124 -12.32 14.63 7.87
C ARG A 124 -11.68 15.87 7.23
N ASP A 125 -10.40 16.14 7.47
CA ASP A 125 -9.68 17.30 6.89
C ASP A 125 -8.45 16.90 6.07
N VAL A 126 -7.94 17.81 5.23
CA VAL A 126 -7.61 17.59 3.81
C VAL A 126 -6.10 17.48 3.49
N MET A 127 -5.57 16.29 3.18
CA MET A 127 -4.26 16.04 2.52
C MET A 127 -4.19 14.55 2.11
N HIS A 128 -3.57 14.26 0.97
CA HIS A 128 -4.05 13.22 0.09
C HIS A 128 -2.96 12.28 -0.43
N VAL A 129 -3.13 10.98 -0.23
CA VAL A 129 -2.29 9.93 -0.84
C VAL A 129 -2.99 9.36 -2.06
N LEU A 130 -2.28 9.37 -3.18
CA LEU A 130 -2.63 8.65 -4.39
C LEU A 130 -1.66 7.47 -4.52
N GLN A 131 -2.17 6.28 -4.24
CA GLN A 131 -1.37 5.05 -4.31
C GLN A 131 -1.52 4.42 -5.69
N TRP A 132 -0.38 4.06 -6.28
CA TRP A 132 -0.26 3.09 -7.36
C TRP A 132 0.37 1.85 -6.72
N ALA A 133 -0.36 0.76 -6.54
CA ALA A 133 0.19 -0.51 -6.07
C ALA A 133 0.28 -1.46 -7.25
N PHE A 134 1.46 -1.57 -7.85
CA PHE A 134 1.77 -2.65 -8.79
C PHE A 134 1.87 -3.96 -7.98
N LEU A 135 0.93 -4.92 -8.11
CA LEU A 135 1.36 -6.32 -8.11
C LEU A 135 1.68 -6.65 -9.57
N LEU A 136 2.95 -6.59 -9.88
CA LEU A 136 3.45 -7.10 -11.14
C LEU A 136 4.87 -7.59 -10.88
N PHE A 137 5.19 -8.67 -11.58
CA PHE A 137 6.50 -9.31 -11.74
C PHE A 137 6.82 -10.30 -10.60
N LEU A 138 6.89 -11.62 -10.83
CA LEU A 138 7.06 -12.42 -12.06
C LEU A 138 6.02 -13.55 -12.12
#